data_AF-A0A846JUM0-F1
#
_entry.id   AF-A0A846JUM0-F1
#
_cell.length_a   1.000
_cell.length_b   1.000
_cell.length_c   1.000
_cell.angle_alpha   90.00
_cell.angle_beta   90.00
_cell.angle_gamma   90.00
#
_symmetry.space_group_name_H-M   'P 1'
#
loop_
_entity.id
_entity.type
_entity.pdbx_description
1 polymer ?
#
loop_
_entity_poly.entity_id
_entity_poly.type
_entity_poly.pdbx_seq_one_letter_code
_entity_poly.pdbx_strand_id
1 'polypeptide(L)'
;MELKDFINSQNIALYMKELPMEPTLEKSLFPPKKVLGTKLENAKGAKKKPIALRQSTFDVAAKMRSLSAKITVQSTEIPFFKESTGIDETTRRELISAIGCNNENLVKTISDQIFDGQVNLVKGSEIMPKAMAAQVLQNGVINYSSDANDGDVVVDYGVPSNHKVVLTSTDKWTNPAADIVGDVKKWQKVLTDENYPKPTTLMLTESTFDNTFLINTVIKNHLNGNVMNQNRILSQKDYLQFAKEVMGLTIVFLDDSTYYPYEEATPVQYYESNKVTLMSGTTLGNTVYGVTPEEFDKTHGSGKLDTTMVGTGTAITTMVKADPVTVDTKVSVMPIVSFDRADEVFFATVG
;
A
#
# COMPACT_ATOMS: atom_id res chain seq x y z
N MET A 1 3.71 -37.84 20.51
CA MET A 1 3.73 -36.60 19.70
C MET A 1 2.34 -35.99 19.79
N GLU A 2 2.25 -34.72 20.17
CA GLU A 2 0.97 -34.02 20.30
C GLU A 2 0.76 -33.08 19.09
N LEU A 3 -0.50 -32.77 18.75
CA LEU A 3 -0.83 -31.94 17.58
C LEU A 3 -0.18 -30.54 17.64
N LYS A 4 -0.03 -29.99 18.85
CA LYS A 4 0.65 -28.71 19.14
C LYS A 4 2.14 -28.71 18.72
N ASP A 5 2.75 -29.88 18.58
CA ASP A 5 4.15 -30.00 18.16
C ASP A 5 4.28 -29.77 16.64
N PHE A 6 3.20 -29.99 15.88
CA PHE A 6 3.17 -29.82 14.42
C PHE A 6 2.54 -28.49 14.00
N ILE A 7 1.43 -28.11 14.64
CA ILE A 7 0.64 -26.92 14.28
C ILE A 7 0.82 -25.87 15.37
N ASN A 8 1.95 -25.17 15.31
CA ASN A 8 2.29 -24.08 16.21
C ASN A 8 2.64 -22.81 15.44
N SER A 9 2.60 -21.68 16.13
CA SER A 9 2.82 -20.37 15.52
C SER A 9 4.21 -20.23 14.87
N GLN A 10 5.22 -20.94 15.39
CA GLN A 10 6.59 -20.90 14.89
C GLN A 10 6.75 -21.64 13.56
N ASN A 11 6.15 -22.83 13.42
CA ASN A 11 6.19 -23.62 12.19
C ASN A 11 5.47 -22.89 11.06
N ILE A 12 4.32 -22.27 11.33
CA ILE A 12 3.58 -21.46 10.35
C ILE A 12 4.43 -20.25 9.92
N ALA A 13 5.06 -19.57 10.87
CA ALA A 13 5.95 -18.45 10.59
C ALA A 13 7.19 -18.87 9.79
N LEU A 14 7.75 -20.06 10.05
CA LEU A 14 8.88 -20.60 9.31
C LEU A 14 8.50 -20.93 7.87
N TYR A 15 7.38 -21.63 7.67
CA TYR A 15 6.85 -21.95 6.35
C TYR A 15 6.60 -20.68 5.51
N MET A 16 6.06 -19.62 6.13
CA MET A 16 5.88 -18.33 5.45
C MET A 16 7.20 -17.69 4.99
N LYS A 17 8.31 -17.87 5.72
CA LYS A 17 9.62 -17.33 5.34
C LYS A 17 10.25 -18.06 4.14
N GLU A 18 9.87 -19.31 3.90
CA GLU A 18 10.36 -20.10 2.78
C GLU A 18 9.67 -19.73 1.46
N LEU A 19 8.54 -19.03 1.52
CA LEU A 19 7.82 -18.55 0.35
C LEU A 19 8.50 -17.31 -0.27
N PRO A 20 8.56 -17.21 -1.61
CA PRO A 20 9.13 -16.04 -2.28
C PRO A 20 8.30 -14.78 -1.94
N MET A 21 8.99 -13.73 -1.49
CA MET A 21 8.38 -12.42 -1.25
C MET A 21 8.68 -11.49 -2.43
N GLU A 22 7.64 -11.04 -3.13
CA GLU A 22 7.77 -10.03 -4.18
C GLU A 22 7.77 -8.62 -3.56
N PRO A 23 8.78 -7.78 -3.85
CA PRO A 23 8.78 -6.38 -3.43
C PRO A 23 7.72 -5.61 -4.20
N THR A 24 6.77 -5.00 -3.49
CA THR A 24 5.70 -4.21 -4.11
C THR A 24 6.04 -2.72 -4.14
N LEU A 25 5.46 -1.98 -5.09
CA LEU A 25 5.62 -0.53 -5.21
C LEU A 25 5.18 0.19 -3.92
N GLU A 26 4.10 -0.27 -3.30
CA GLU A 26 3.54 0.29 -2.07
C GLU A 26 4.54 0.21 -0.92
N LYS A 27 5.27 -0.91 -0.78
CA LYS A 27 6.31 -1.07 0.26
C LYS A 27 7.51 -0.15 0.03
N SER A 28 7.77 0.25 -1.23
CA SER A 28 8.81 1.23 -1.56
C SER A 28 8.36 2.66 -1.24
N LEU A 29 7.12 3.02 -1.62
CA LEU A 29 6.56 4.36 -1.39
C LEU A 29 6.18 4.62 0.08
N PHE A 30 5.75 3.57 0.79
CA PHE A 30 5.29 3.57 2.17
C PHE A 30 6.01 2.48 2.98
N PRO A 31 7.32 2.64 3.24
CA PRO A 31 8.11 1.67 3.99
C PRO A 31 7.47 1.35 5.36
N PRO A 32 7.59 0.09 5.82
CA PRO A 32 6.95 -0.33 7.06
C PRO A 32 7.64 0.27 8.29
N LYS A 33 6.84 0.71 9.27
CA LYS A 33 7.31 1.30 10.53
C LYS A 33 6.48 0.80 11.71
N LYS A 34 7.13 0.33 12.77
CA LYS A 34 6.47 -0.12 14.00
C LYS A 34 6.25 1.03 14.98
N VAL A 35 5.09 1.08 15.63
CA VAL A 35 4.79 1.97 16.76
C VAL A 35 4.18 1.20 17.92
N LEU A 36 4.46 1.61 19.15
CA LEU A 36 3.91 0.98 20.36
C LEU A 36 2.45 1.37 20.63
N GLY A 37 2.00 2.51 20.13
CA GLY A 37 0.67 3.04 20.38
C GLY A 37 -0.39 2.50 19.42
N THR A 38 -1.66 2.74 19.77
CA THR A 38 -2.84 2.43 18.94
C THR A 38 -3.30 3.62 18.09
N LYS A 39 -2.54 4.72 18.10
CA LYS A 39 -2.88 5.97 17.41
C LYS A 39 -1.76 6.37 16.46
N LEU A 40 -2.15 6.75 15.25
CA LEU A 40 -1.29 7.44 14.31
C LEU A 40 -1.40 8.94 14.57
N GLU A 41 -0.30 9.54 15.02
CA GLU A 41 -0.15 10.99 15.04
C GLU A 41 0.39 11.43 13.68
N ASN A 42 -0.50 11.88 12.80
CA ASN A 42 -0.08 12.44 11.53
C ASN A 42 0.30 13.91 11.74
N ALA A 43 1.61 14.15 11.76
CA ALA A 43 2.19 15.47 11.77
C ALA A 43 2.31 15.99 10.33
N LYS A 44 1.35 16.81 9.89
CA LYS A 44 1.44 17.48 8.58
C LYS A 44 2.68 18.37 8.57
N GLY A 45 3.72 17.94 7.87
CA GLY A 45 5.02 18.60 7.85
C GLY A 45 4.95 19.93 7.10
N ALA A 46 5.01 21.04 7.82
CA ALA A 46 5.15 22.36 7.20
C ALA A 46 6.36 22.38 6.25
N LYS A 47 6.14 22.81 4.99
CA LYS A 47 7.11 23.04 3.90
C LYS A 47 8.56 22.73 4.27
N LYS A 48 9.01 21.50 4.02
CA LYS A 48 10.36 20.99 4.38
C LYS A 48 11.51 21.60 3.58
N LYS A 49 11.36 22.78 2.96
CA LYS A 49 12.47 23.43 2.26
C LYS A 49 13.49 23.97 3.28
N PRO A 50 14.78 23.63 3.15
CA PRO A 50 15.80 24.18 4.02
C PRO A 50 15.87 25.70 3.83
N ILE A 51 15.72 26.44 4.93
CA ILE A 51 15.85 27.90 4.92
C ILE A 51 17.31 28.25 5.19
N ALA A 52 17.93 28.99 4.26
CA ALA A 52 19.31 29.44 4.36
C ALA A 52 19.64 30.08 5.73
N LEU A 53 20.85 29.86 6.22
CA LEU A 53 21.33 30.50 7.44
C LEU A 53 21.45 32.01 7.23
N ARG A 54 21.17 32.79 8.28
CA ARG A 54 21.35 34.23 8.24
C ARG A 54 22.83 34.54 8.41
N GLN A 55 23.33 35.55 7.68
CA GLN A 55 24.68 36.08 7.90
C GLN A 55 24.80 36.58 9.35
N SER A 56 25.87 36.15 10.02
CA SER A 56 26.30 36.60 11.34
C SER A 56 27.60 37.37 11.21
N THR A 57 27.79 38.39 12.04
CA THR A 57 29.10 39.04 12.22
C THR A 57 29.96 38.18 13.15
N PHE A 58 31.29 38.37 13.13
CA PHE A 58 32.16 37.77 14.14
C PHE A 58 31.81 38.33 15.54
N ASP A 59 31.99 37.52 16.58
CA ASP A 59 31.79 37.87 18.00
C ASP A 59 30.36 38.24 18.45
N VAL A 60 29.31 37.82 17.72
CA VAL A 60 27.91 37.99 18.16
C VAL A 60 27.19 36.65 18.38
N ALA A 61 26.25 36.64 19.32
CA ALA A 61 25.41 35.47 19.60
C ALA A 61 24.58 35.05 18.37
N ALA A 62 24.35 33.74 18.23
CA ALA A 62 23.59 33.18 17.13
C ALA A 62 22.15 33.74 17.09
N LYS A 63 21.71 34.15 15.90
CA LYS A 63 20.33 34.62 15.70
C LYS A 63 19.37 33.44 15.88
N MET A 64 18.58 33.45 16.95
CA MET A 64 17.55 32.44 17.18
C MET A 64 16.48 32.48 16.08
N ARG A 65 16.16 31.30 15.54
CA ARG A 65 15.07 31.08 14.59
C ARG A 65 13.88 30.52 15.36
N SER A 66 12.69 31.05 15.11
CA SER A 66 11.46 30.48 15.64
C SER A 66 11.25 29.09 15.02
N LEU A 67 10.96 28.07 15.84
CA LEU A 67 10.48 26.75 15.39
C LEU A 67 9.02 26.91 14.91
N SER A 68 8.81 27.65 13.83
CA SER A 68 7.48 27.82 13.25
C SER A 68 7.20 26.71 12.24
N ALA A 69 7.17 25.46 12.72
CA ALA A 69 6.36 24.43 12.10
C ALA A 69 5.11 24.33 12.97
N LYS A 70 4.00 24.97 12.54
CA LYS A 70 2.69 24.61 13.08
C LYS A 70 2.45 23.17 12.64
N ILE A 71 2.80 22.22 13.50
CA ILE A 71 2.49 20.81 13.30
C ILE A 71 1.02 20.68 13.68
N THR A 72 0.14 20.59 12.69
CA THR A 72 -1.22 20.15 12.93
C THR A 72 -1.15 18.64 13.13
N VAL A 73 -1.34 18.19 14.36
CA VAL A 73 -1.41 16.77 14.69
C VAL A 73 -2.86 16.34 14.52
N GLN A 74 -3.12 15.50 13.51
CA GLN A 74 -4.36 14.73 13.44
C GLN A 74 -4.09 13.35 14.05
N SER A 75 -4.91 12.96 15.02
CA SER A 75 -4.81 11.65 15.67
C SER A 75 -5.88 10.74 15.08
N THR A 76 -5.45 9.68 14.40
CA THR A 76 -6.34 8.63 13.87
C THR A 76 -6.08 7.33 14.63
N GLU A 77 -7.14 6.62 15.03
CA GLU A 77 -7.01 5.30 15.62
C GLU A 77 -6.59 4.28 14.56
N ILE A 78 -5.61 3.44 14.88
CA ILE A 78 -5.12 2.42 13.97
C ILE A 78 -6.15 1.28 13.96
N PRO A 79 -6.70 0.91 12.79
CA PRO A 79 -7.67 -0.18 12.71
C PRO A 79 -7.03 -1.50 13.10
N PHE A 80 -7.83 -2.37 13.72
CA PHE A 80 -7.40 -3.67 14.18
C PHE A 80 -8.10 -4.77 13.39
N PHE A 81 -7.33 -5.57 12.69
CA PHE A 81 -7.81 -6.71 11.92
C PHE A 81 -7.41 -8.00 12.61
N LYS A 82 -8.36 -8.91 12.76
CA LYS A 82 -8.09 -10.27 13.25
C LYS A 82 -9.06 -11.24 12.60
N GLU A 83 -8.54 -12.37 12.19
CA GLU A 83 -9.33 -13.49 11.69
C GLU A 83 -8.74 -14.79 12.21
N SER A 84 -9.55 -15.85 12.24
CA SER A 84 -9.11 -17.16 12.69
C SER A 84 -9.67 -18.27 11.82
N THR A 85 -8.82 -19.24 11.51
CA THR A 85 -9.23 -20.50 10.90
C THR A 85 -9.04 -21.64 11.89
N GLY A 86 -10.03 -22.52 12.00
CA GLY A 86 -10.05 -23.66 12.91
C GLY A 86 -9.79 -24.96 12.18
N ILE A 87 -9.11 -25.89 12.84
CA ILE A 87 -8.97 -27.27 12.40
C ILE A 87 -9.97 -28.11 13.19
N ASP A 88 -10.89 -28.76 12.47
CA ASP A 88 -11.93 -29.57 13.07
C ASP A 88 -11.37 -30.89 13.64
N GLU A 89 -12.22 -31.59 14.40
CA GLU A 89 -11.84 -32.87 15.02
C GLU A 89 -11.62 -33.99 13.99
N THR A 90 -12.29 -33.90 12.83
CA THR A 90 -12.19 -34.89 11.76
C THR A 90 -10.83 -34.84 11.08
N THR A 91 -10.43 -33.68 10.56
CA THR A 91 -9.11 -33.46 9.96
C THR A 91 -8.01 -33.72 10.97
N ARG A 92 -8.22 -33.35 12.25
CA ARG A 92 -7.28 -33.70 13.32
C ARG A 92 -7.12 -35.21 13.49
N ARG A 93 -8.23 -35.96 13.52
CA ARG A 93 -8.21 -37.43 13.64
C ARG A 93 -7.55 -38.08 12.43
N GLU A 94 -7.80 -37.58 11.23
CA GLU A 94 -7.17 -38.06 10.00
C GLU A 94 -5.66 -37.86 10.01
N LEU A 95 -5.18 -36.67 10.42
CA LEU A 95 -3.75 -36.39 10.55
C LEU A 95 -3.07 -37.31 11.57
N ILE A 96 -3.67 -37.48 12.77
CA ILE A 96 -3.11 -38.37 13.81
C ILE A 96 -3.11 -39.82 13.33
N SER A 97 -4.16 -40.26 12.63
CA SER A 97 -4.24 -41.61 12.07
C SER A 97 -3.19 -41.83 10.97
N ALA A 98 -2.95 -40.84 10.11
CA ALA A 98 -1.93 -40.90 9.07
C ALA A 98 -0.52 -41.01 9.67
N ILE A 99 -0.23 -40.26 10.74
CA ILE A 99 1.02 -40.35 11.51
C ILE A 99 1.17 -41.74 12.14
N GLY A 100 0.11 -42.24 12.79
CA GLY A 100 0.12 -43.56 13.42
C GLY A 100 0.29 -44.72 12.43
N CYS A 101 -0.18 -44.56 11.19
CA CYS A 101 -0.02 -45.53 10.11
C CYS A 101 1.30 -45.39 9.34
N ASN A 102 2.17 -44.45 9.72
CA ASN A 102 3.45 -44.15 9.05
C ASN A 102 3.29 -43.86 7.54
N ASN A 103 2.15 -43.29 7.14
CA ASN A 103 1.87 -42.94 5.75
C ASN A 103 2.36 -41.51 5.46
N GLU A 104 3.66 -41.38 5.21
CA GLU A 104 4.35 -40.09 5.04
C GLU A 104 3.71 -39.22 3.94
N ASN A 105 3.23 -39.82 2.86
CA ASN A 105 2.57 -39.08 1.77
C ASN A 105 1.24 -38.46 2.21
N LEU A 106 0.43 -39.19 3.00
CA LEU A 106 -0.84 -38.69 3.51
C LEU A 106 -0.64 -37.63 4.60
N VAL A 107 0.35 -37.83 5.48
CA VAL A 107 0.76 -36.83 6.47
C VAL A 107 1.17 -35.53 5.78
N LYS A 108 2.01 -35.63 4.75
CA LYS A 108 2.45 -34.46 3.97
C LYS A 108 1.26 -33.74 3.33
N THR A 109 0.38 -34.46 2.65
CA THR A 109 -0.77 -33.87 1.94
C THR A 109 -1.72 -33.12 2.89
N ILE A 110 -2.06 -33.73 4.03
CA ILE A 110 -2.95 -33.11 5.02
C ILE A 110 -2.25 -31.90 5.66
N SER A 111 -0.95 -32.01 5.95
CA SER A 111 -0.17 -30.89 6.51
C SER A 111 -0.10 -29.72 5.53
N ASP A 112 0.19 -29.98 4.26
CA ASP A 112 0.25 -28.95 3.21
C ASP A 112 -1.10 -28.21 3.09
N GLN A 113 -2.23 -28.92 3.12
CA GLN A 113 -3.56 -28.29 3.09
C GLN A 113 -3.84 -27.40 4.31
N ILE A 114 -3.48 -27.87 5.51
CA ILE A 114 -3.63 -27.08 6.74
C ILE A 114 -2.75 -25.83 6.70
N PHE A 115 -1.48 -25.98 6.33
CA PHE A 115 -0.55 -24.88 6.24
C PHE A 115 -0.94 -23.88 5.15
N ASP A 116 -1.48 -24.33 4.01
CA ASP A 116 -1.96 -23.46 2.96
C ASP A 116 -3.11 -22.56 3.42
N GLY A 117 -4.08 -23.12 4.17
CA GLY A 117 -5.15 -22.34 4.78
C GLY A 117 -4.64 -21.28 5.76
N GLN A 118 -3.68 -21.67 6.61
CA GLN A 118 -3.04 -20.75 7.56
C GLN A 118 -2.18 -19.69 6.86
N VAL A 119 -1.48 -20.05 5.79
CA VAL A 119 -0.70 -19.12 4.97
C VAL A 119 -1.59 -18.13 4.26
N ASN A 120 -2.74 -18.55 3.74
CA ASN A 120 -3.70 -17.63 3.13
C ASN A 120 -4.21 -16.60 4.14
N LEU A 121 -4.43 -17.02 5.39
CA LEU A 121 -4.78 -16.11 6.49
C LEU A 121 -3.66 -15.10 6.79
N VAL A 122 -2.40 -15.54 6.81
CA VAL A 122 -1.24 -14.64 6.98
C VAL A 122 -1.08 -13.70 5.79
N LYS A 123 -1.26 -14.17 4.55
CA LYS A 123 -1.25 -13.33 3.35
C LYS A 123 -2.40 -12.30 3.37
N GLY A 124 -3.55 -12.66 3.92
CA GLY A 124 -4.69 -11.76 4.15
C GLY A 124 -4.30 -10.52 4.95
N SER A 125 -3.39 -10.66 5.93
CA SER A 125 -2.90 -9.54 6.74
C SER A 125 -2.14 -8.45 5.95
N GLU A 126 -1.64 -8.77 4.75
CA GLU A 126 -0.90 -7.84 3.89
C GLU A 126 -1.80 -7.14 2.84
N ILE A 127 -3.02 -7.65 2.60
CA ILE A 127 -3.97 -7.10 1.62
C ILE A 127 -4.41 -5.70 2.05
N MET A 128 -4.82 -5.54 3.30
CA MET A 128 -5.32 -4.26 3.83
C MET A 128 -4.31 -3.12 3.81
N PRO A 129 -3.06 -3.29 4.29
CA PRO A 129 -2.04 -2.26 4.14
C PRO A 129 -1.81 -1.85 2.67
N LYS A 130 -1.79 -2.83 1.75
CA LYS A 130 -1.64 -2.56 0.30
C LYS A 130 -2.84 -1.79 -0.26
N ALA A 131 -4.06 -2.19 0.07
CA ALA A 131 -5.28 -1.52 -0.34
C ALA A 131 -5.35 -0.07 0.17
N MET A 132 -5.02 0.15 1.44
CA MET A 132 -4.91 1.50 2.01
C MET A 132 -3.86 2.34 1.29
N ALA A 133 -2.68 1.79 0.99
CA ALA A 133 -1.63 2.49 0.27
C ALA A 133 -2.08 2.88 -1.15
N ALA A 134 -2.78 1.98 -1.84
CA ALA A 134 -3.33 2.24 -3.17
C ALA A 134 -4.38 3.36 -3.16
N GLN A 135 -5.29 3.37 -2.19
CA GLN A 135 -6.28 4.44 -2.03
C GLN A 135 -5.62 5.80 -1.72
N VAL A 136 -4.61 5.81 -0.83
CA VAL A 136 -3.80 7.02 -0.57
C VAL A 136 -3.11 7.50 -1.84
N LEU A 137 -2.57 6.57 -2.63
CA LEU A 137 -1.84 6.88 -3.86
C LEU A 137 -2.74 7.39 -4.99
N GLN A 138 -4.03 7.04 -5.03
CA GLN A 138 -4.95 7.54 -6.07
C GLN A 138 -5.84 8.71 -5.64
N ASN A 139 -6.20 8.78 -4.36
CA ASN A 139 -7.24 9.70 -3.88
C ASN A 139 -6.75 10.62 -2.76
N GLY A 140 -5.62 10.30 -2.13
CA GLY A 140 -5.11 10.99 -0.95
C GLY A 140 -6.04 10.86 0.26
N VAL A 141 -6.85 9.81 0.29
CA VAL A 141 -7.77 9.47 1.39
C VAL A 141 -7.79 7.95 1.56
N ILE A 142 -8.06 7.48 2.77
CA ILE A 142 -8.46 6.11 3.04
C ILE A 142 -9.96 6.12 3.29
N ASN A 143 -10.68 5.25 2.61
CA ASN A 143 -12.06 4.93 2.87
C ASN A 143 -12.23 3.42 2.69
N TYR A 144 -12.29 2.69 3.79
CA TYR A 144 -12.42 1.24 3.77
C TYR A 144 -13.39 0.78 4.86
N SER A 145 -14.13 -0.27 4.54
CA SER A 145 -15.06 -0.97 5.43
C SER A 145 -14.83 -2.46 5.25
N SER A 146 -14.65 -3.21 6.35
CA SER A 146 -14.43 -4.67 6.33
C SER A 146 -15.72 -5.47 6.27
N ASP A 147 -16.83 -4.91 6.71
CA ASP A 147 -18.17 -5.48 6.66
C ASP A 147 -19.16 -4.31 6.76
N ALA A 148 -20.36 -4.43 6.19
CA ALA A 148 -21.43 -3.45 6.37
C ALA A 148 -21.82 -3.23 7.85
N ASN A 149 -21.48 -4.16 8.74
CA ASN A 149 -21.71 -4.08 10.18
C ASN A 149 -20.50 -3.57 10.98
N ASP A 150 -19.32 -3.49 10.36
CA ASP A 150 -18.11 -2.97 10.99
C ASP A 150 -18.03 -1.44 10.86
N GLY A 151 -17.17 -0.81 11.67
CA GLY A 151 -16.94 0.63 11.58
C GLY A 151 -16.09 1.00 10.36
N ASP A 152 -16.46 2.07 9.67
CA ASP A 152 -15.69 2.58 8.54
C ASP A 152 -14.38 3.26 9.00
N VAL A 153 -13.28 2.92 8.32
CA VAL A 153 -12.00 3.62 8.45
C VAL A 153 -11.94 4.71 7.39
N VAL A 154 -12.23 5.94 7.81
CA VAL A 154 -12.14 7.13 6.94
C VAL A 154 -11.04 8.05 7.42
N VAL A 155 -10.07 8.31 6.55
CA VAL A 155 -8.95 9.22 6.81
C VAL A 155 -8.76 10.14 5.61
N ASP A 156 -9.01 11.43 5.80
CA ASP A 156 -8.64 12.45 4.82
C ASP A 156 -7.30 13.07 5.21
N TYR A 157 -6.29 12.92 4.35
CA TYR A 157 -4.96 13.49 4.57
C TYR A 157 -4.89 15.00 4.31
N GLY A 158 -6.00 15.62 3.93
CA GLY A 158 -6.12 17.05 3.72
C GLY A 158 -5.26 17.53 2.55
N VAL A 159 -5.23 16.73 1.47
CA VAL A 159 -4.61 17.13 0.19
C VAL A 159 -5.30 18.40 -0.30
N PRO A 160 -4.56 19.48 -0.63
CA PRO A 160 -5.15 20.74 -1.08
C PRO A 160 -6.08 20.55 -2.29
N SER A 161 -7.20 21.27 -2.31
CA SER A 161 -8.19 21.13 -3.39
C SER A 161 -7.63 21.49 -4.77
N ASN A 162 -6.67 22.41 -4.83
CA ASN A 162 -5.98 22.79 -6.06
C ASN A 162 -4.91 21.77 -6.50
N HIS A 163 -4.63 20.74 -5.71
CA HIS A 163 -3.80 19.58 -6.10
C HIS A 163 -4.64 18.41 -6.61
N LYS A 164 -5.95 18.64 -6.83
CA LYS A 164 -6.88 17.65 -7.39
C LYS A 164 -7.58 18.25 -8.60
N VAL A 165 -7.81 17.44 -9.62
CA VAL A 165 -8.63 17.83 -10.78
C VAL A 165 -9.41 16.65 -11.33
N VAL A 166 -10.61 16.92 -11.84
CA VAL A 166 -11.38 15.96 -12.62
C VAL A 166 -11.59 16.58 -13.99
N LEU A 167 -11.00 15.96 -15.02
CA LEU A 167 -11.17 16.38 -16.40
C LEU A 167 -12.55 15.98 -16.89
N THR A 168 -13.20 16.86 -17.65
CA THR A 168 -14.57 16.65 -18.12
C THR A 168 -14.67 16.93 -19.62
N SER A 169 -15.73 16.42 -20.26
CA SER A 169 -16.02 16.69 -21.67
C SER A 169 -14.82 16.42 -22.59
N THR A 170 -14.42 17.40 -23.40
CA THR A 170 -13.34 17.28 -24.39
C THR A 170 -11.94 17.28 -23.77
N ASP A 171 -11.80 17.66 -22.51
CA ASP A 171 -10.50 17.76 -21.82
C ASP A 171 -10.03 16.41 -21.29
N LYS A 172 -10.93 15.41 -21.21
CA LYS A 172 -10.57 14.04 -20.82
C LYS A 172 -9.49 13.50 -21.75
N TRP A 173 -8.46 12.87 -21.19
CA TRP A 173 -7.37 12.27 -21.95
C TRP A 173 -7.81 11.08 -22.80
N THR A 174 -9.00 10.52 -22.53
CA THR A 174 -9.67 9.54 -23.40
C THR A 174 -10.17 10.15 -24.71
N ASN A 175 -10.15 11.48 -24.85
CA ASN A 175 -10.31 12.18 -26.12
C ASN A 175 -8.96 12.23 -26.88
N PRO A 176 -8.87 11.70 -28.11
CA PRO A 176 -7.65 11.74 -28.93
C PRO A 176 -7.04 13.13 -29.18
N ALA A 177 -7.80 14.21 -28.97
CA ALA A 177 -7.35 15.59 -29.14
C ALA A 177 -6.98 16.32 -27.83
N ALA A 178 -7.02 15.63 -26.67
CA ALA A 178 -6.74 16.24 -25.38
C ALA A 178 -5.28 16.75 -25.26
N ASP A 179 -5.09 17.86 -24.53
CA ASP A 179 -3.77 18.46 -24.29
C ASP A 179 -3.08 17.86 -23.04
N ILE A 180 -2.70 16.59 -23.16
CA ILE A 180 -2.00 15.84 -22.09
C ILE A 180 -0.72 16.56 -21.65
N VAL A 181 0.04 17.12 -22.60
CA VAL A 181 1.32 17.79 -22.33
C VAL A 181 1.11 19.10 -21.58
N GLY A 182 0.11 19.89 -21.97
CA GLY A 182 -0.27 21.12 -21.28
C GLY A 182 -0.77 20.86 -19.86
N ASP A 183 -1.63 19.85 -19.69
CA ASP A 183 -2.15 19.44 -18.39
C ASP A 183 -1.04 19.05 -17.42
N VAL A 184 -0.14 18.15 -17.83
CA VAL A 184 1.01 17.73 -17.00
C VAL A 184 1.87 18.93 -16.59
N LYS A 185 2.16 19.86 -17.52
CA LYS A 185 2.95 21.06 -17.21
C LYS A 185 2.22 21.99 -16.25
N LYS A 186 0.90 22.14 -16.38
CA LYS A 186 0.06 22.94 -15.49
C LYS A 186 0.07 22.34 -14.08
N TRP A 187 -0.11 21.03 -13.95
CA TRP A 187 -0.11 20.35 -12.65
C TRP A 187 1.27 20.38 -11.98
N GLN A 188 2.35 20.17 -12.74
CA GLN A 188 3.72 20.40 -12.29
C GLN A 188 3.89 21.82 -11.75
N LYS A 189 3.35 22.82 -12.48
CA LYS A 189 3.47 24.22 -12.13
C LYS A 189 2.75 24.57 -10.83
N VAL A 190 1.55 24.00 -10.58
CA VAL A 190 0.83 24.18 -9.31
C VAL A 190 1.73 23.85 -8.11
N LEU A 191 2.37 22.66 -8.12
CA LEU A 191 3.25 22.25 -7.03
C LEU A 191 4.50 23.15 -6.93
N THR A 192 5.12 23.52 -8.05
CA THR A 192 6.31 24.39 -8.01
C THR A 192 6.03 25.81 -7.55
N ASP A 193 4.87 26.38 -7.91
CA ASP A 193 4.45 27.72 -7.50
C ASP A 193 4.20 27.78 -5.98
N GLU A 194 3.80 26.67 -5.38
CA GLU A 194 3.66 26.52 -3.92
C GLU A 194 4.97 26.22 -3.19
N ASN A 195 6.07 26.12 -3.94
CA ASN A 195 7.42 25.79 -3.50
C ASN A 195 7.62 24.30 -3.16
N TYR A 196 6.86 23.38 -3.74
CA TYR A 196 7.20 21.96 -3.69
C TYR A 196 8.16 21.55 -4.83
N PRO A 197 8.85 20.40 -4.73
CA PRO A 197 9.65 19.89 -5.83
C PRO A 197 8.77 19.63 -7.06
N LYS A 198 9.31 19.88 -8.26
CA LYS A 198 8.62 19.56 -9.51
C LYS A 198 8.38 18.04 -9.57
N PRO A 199 7.14 17.56 -9.78
CA PRO A 199 6.89 16.14 -9.90
C PRO A 199 7.44 15.60 -11.23
N THR A 200 8.14 14.48 -11.15
CA THR A 200 8.84 13.82 -12.27
C THR A 200 8.37 12.38 -12.47
N THR A 201 7.46 11.90 -11.63
CA THR A 201 6.91 10.54 -11.73
C THR A 201 5.41 10.64 -11.93
N LEU A 202 4.89 9.98 -12.97
CA LEU A 202 3.47 9.84 -13.22
C LEU A 202 3.09 8.36 -13.02
N MET A 203 2.17 8.12 -12.09
CA MET A 203 1.66 6.79 -11.78
C MET A 203 0.25 6.65 -12.32
N LEU A 204 0.00 5.56 -13.06
CA LEU A 204 -1.30 5.21 -13.63
C LEU A 204 -1.33 3.72 -13.97
N THR A 205 -2.51 3.13 -14.15
CA THR A 205 -2.61 1.75 -14.66
C THR A 205 -2.19 1.69 -16.13
N GLU A 206 -1.71 0.53 -16.57
CA GLU A 206 -1.35 0.31 -17.99
C GLU A 206 -2.57 0.53 -18.91
N SER A 207 -3.76 0.07 -18.50
CA SER A 207 -5.02 0.33 -19.20
C SER A 207 -5.33 1.82 -19.36
N THR A 208 -5.01 2.64 -18.36
CA THR A 208 -5.19 4.09 -18.43
C THR A 208 -4.20 4.69 -19.43
N PHE A 209 -2.95 4.23 -19.44
CA PHE A 209 -1.94 4.70 -20.38
C PHE A 209 -2.32 4.39 -21.82
N ASP A 210 -2.76 3.17 -22.09
CA ASP A 210 -3.17 2.73 -23.43
C ASP A 210 -4.40 3.51 -23.94
N ASN A 211 -5.39 3.72 -23.06
CA ASN A 211 -6.60 4.46 -23.42
C ASN A 211 -6.44 6.00 -23.41
N THR A 212 -5.23 6.53 -23.16
CA THR A 212 -4.96 7.97 -23.15
C THR A 212 -3.79 8.35 -24.04
N PHE A 213 -2.58 7.89 -23.72
CA PHE A 213 -1.35 8.24 -24.44
C PHE A 213 -1.33 7.66 -25.87
N LEU A 214 -1.67 6.38 -26.03
CA LEU A 214 -1.57 5.69 -27.31
C LEU A 214 -2.62 6.17 -28.33
N ILE A 215 -3.77 6.64 -27.85
CA ILE A 215 -4.83 7.19 -28.71
C ILE A 215 -4.62 8.67 -29.05
N ASN A 216 -3.73 9.37 -28.33
CA ASN A 216 -3.55 10.81 -28.49
C ASN A 216 -2.89 11.16 -29.82
N THR A 217 -3.63 11.91 -30.66
CA THR A 217 -3.21 12.29 -32.00
C THR A 217 -2.01 13.23 -32.00
N VAL A 218 -1.92 14.14 -31.03
CA VAL A 218 -0.81 15.11 -30.92
C VAL A 218 0.50 14.38 -30.60
N ILE A 219 0.48 13.46 -29.63
CA ILE A 219 1.65 12.65 -29.26
C ILE A 219 2.04 11.74 -30.44
N LYS A 220 1.07 11.06 -31.05
CA LYS A 220 1.31 10.18 -32.21
C LYS A 220 1.93 10.95 -33.38
N ASN A 221 1.45 12.15 -33.68
CA ASN A 221 1.99 13.00 -34.74
C ASN A 221 3.41 13.49 -34.41
N HIS A 222 3.69 13.84 -33.14
CA HIS A 222 5.04 14.19 -32.70
C HIS A 222 6.02 13.04 -32.93
N LEU A 223 5.64 11.81 -32.56
CA LEU A 223 6.48 10.62 -32.73
C LEU A 223 6.72 10.27 -34.21
N ASN A 224 5.72 10.46 -35.07
CA ASN A 224 5.81 10.21 -36.51
C ASN A 224 6.44 11.35 -37.32
N GLY A 225 6.59 12.54 -36.75
CA GLY A 225 7.05 13.76 -37.44
C GLY A 225 8.52 13.74 -37.88
N ASN A 226 9.31 12.76 -37.42
CA ASN A 226 10.66 12.53 -37.94
C ASN A 226 10.57 11.90 -39.33
N VAL A 227 11.12 12.57 -40.34
CA VAL A 227 11.03 12.21 -41.78
C VAL A 227 11.42 10.75 -42.05
N MET A 228 12.35 10.19 -41.26
CA MET A 228 12.86 8.81 -41.33
C MET A 228 11.91 7.75 -40.72
N ASN A 229 10.89 8.16 -39.96
CA ASN A 229 9.99 7.29 -39.20
C ASN A 229 8.54 7.34 -39.70
N GLN A 230 8.28 7.99 -40.84
CA GLN A 230 6.94 8.04 -41.43
C GLN A 230 6.47 6.60 -41.71
N ASN A 231 5.33 6.22 -41.12
CA ASN A 231 4.70 4.89 -41.18
C ASN A 231 5.32 3.78 -40.31
N ARG A 232 6.16 4.11 -39.33
CA ARG A 232 6.59 3.13 -38.31
C ARG A 232 5.44 2.75 -37.38
N ILE A 233 5.34 1.46 -37.01
CA ILE A 233 4.47 1.03 -35.91
C ILE A 233 5.06 1.54 -34.59
N LEU A 234 4.34 2.43 -33.92
CA LEU A 234 4.72 2.96 -32.62
C LEU A 234 4.42 1.93 -31.54
N SER A 235 5.43 1.65 -30.72
CA SER A 235 5.34 0.78 -29.54
C SER A 235 5.08 1.60 -28.28
N GLN A 236 4.58 0.97 -27.22
CA GLN A 236 4.41 1.61 -25.89
C GLN A 236 5.72 2.28 -25.41
N LYS A 237 6.88 1.66 -25.72
CA LYS A 237 8.21 2.22 -25.42
C LYS A 237 8.45 3.59 -26.05
N ASP A 238 7.93 3.84 -27.25
CA ASP A 238 8.08 5.15 -27.92
C ASP A 238 7.32 6.24 -27.14
N TYR A 239 6.14 5.93 -26.63
CA TYR A 239 5.35 6.85 -25.79
C TYR A 239 5.97 7.06 -24.40
N LEU A 240 6.54 6.01 -23.80
CA LEU A 240 7.30 6.13 -22.55
C LEU A 240 8.52 7.04 -22.72
N GLN A 241 9.25 6.89 -23.83
CA GLN A 241 10.38 7.76 -24.15
C GLN A 241 9.94 9.20 -24.39
N PHE A 242 8.83 9.41 -25.10
CA PHE A 242 8.23 10.73 -25.27
C PHE A 242 7.91 11.40 -23.92
N ALA A 243 7.27 10.67 -23.00
CA ALA A 243 6.95 11.20 -21.67
C ALA A 243 8.22 11.63 -20.92
N LYS A 244 9.30 10.86 -21.05
CA LYS A 244 10.59 11.17 -20.43
C LYS A 244 11.27 12.39 -21.05
N GLU A 245 11.37 12.45 -22.37
CA GLU A 245 12.13 13.49 -23.07
C GLU A 245 11.38 14.82 -23.15
N VAL A 246 10.07 14.78 -23.42
CA VAL A 246 9.28 15.98 -23.69
C VAL A 246 8.64 16.53 -22.40
N MET A 247 8.20 15.64 -21.51
CA MET A 247 7.52 16.04 -20.27
C MET A 247 8.40 15.93 -19.02
N GLY A 248 9.57 15.30 -19.12
CA GLY A 248 10.45 15.04 -17.97
C GLY A 248 9.83 14.05 -16.98
N LEU A 249 8.96 13.15 -17.45
CA LEU A 249 8.23 12.20 -16.63
C LEU A 249 8.79 10.79 -16.77
N THR A 250 8.92 10.10 -15.64
CA THR A 250 9.03 8.65 -15.57
C THR A 250 7.63 8.09 -15.31
N ILE A 251 7.14 7.25 -16.23
CA ILE A 251 5.86 6.55 -16.04
C ILE A 251 6.10 5.31 -15.18
N VAL A 252 5.24 5.12 -14.18
CA VAL A 252 5.22 3.92 -13.35
C VAL A 252 3.84 3.30 -13.47
N PHE A 253 3.79 2.05 -13.92
CA PHE A 253 2.54 1.31 -14.02
C PHE A 253 2.12 0.78 -12.66
N LEU A 254 0.88 1.11 -12.29
CA LEU A 254 0.22 0.59 -11.10
C LEU A 254 -0.36 -0.79 -11.39
N ASP A 255 -0.38 -1.63 -10.37
CA ASP A 255 -0.92 -3.00 -10.41
C ASP A 255 -2.38 -3.03 -10.89
N ASP A 256 -2.74 -4.02 -11.69
CA ASP A 256 -4.09 -4.25 -12.21
C ASP A 256 -4.84 -5.35 -11.45
N SER A 257 -4.21 -5.96 -10.44
CA SER A 257 -4.79 -7.02 -9.65
C SER A 257 -5.98 -6.58 -8.80
N THR A 258 -6.80 -7.55 -8.43
CA THR A 258 -7.94 -7.39 -7.53
C THR A 258 -7.68 -8.07 -6.19
N TYR A 259 -8.47 -7.69 -5.20
CA TYR A 259 -8.52 -8.34 -3.90
C TYR A 259 -9.97 -8.47 -3.43
N TYR A 260 -10.19 -9.38 -2.48
CA TYR A 260 -11.45 -9.54 -1.79
C TYR A 260 -11.41 -8.71 -0.50
N PRO A 261 -12.31 -7.73 -0.31
CA PRO A 261 -12.36 -6.94 0.92
C PRO A 261 -12.66 -7.76 2.18
N TYR A 262 -13.47 -8.83 2.02
CA TYR A 262 -13.84 -9.81 3.04
C TYR A 262 -14.33 -11.10 2.35
N GLU A 263 -14.57 -12.17 3.11
CA GLU A 263 -15.06 -13.45 2.57
C GLU A 263 -16.41 -13.27 1.86
N GLU A 264 -16.61 -13.93 0.71
CA GLU A 264 -17.81 -13.79 -0.16
C GLU A 264 -18.03 -12.40 -0.81
N ALA A 265 -17.15 -11.42 -0.57
CA ALA A 265 -17.23 -10.11 -1.22
C ALA A 265 -17.00 -10.20 -2.74
N THR A 266 -17.47 -9.20 -3.49
CA THR A 266 -17.03 -9.07 -4.89
C THR A 266 -15.59 -8.55 -4.93
N PRO A 267 -14.73 -9.09 -5.81
CA PRO A 267 -13.36 -8.63 -5.93
C PRO A 267 -13.32 -7.16 -6.39
N VAL A 268 -12.45 -6.37 -5.77
CA VAL A 268 -12.25 -4.94 -6.05
C VAL A 268 -10.82 -4.72 -6.52
N GLN A 269 -10.63 -3.80 -7.47
CA GLN A 269 -9.29 -3.42 -7.96
C GLN A 269 -8.51 -2.66 -6.89
N TYR A 270 -7.20 -2.87 -6.80
CA TYR A 270 -6.34 -2.00 -5.98
C TYR A 270 -6.33 -0.57 -6.52
N TYR A 271 -6.25 -0.44 -7.84
CA TYR A 271 -6.13 0.83 -8.54
C TYR A 271 -7.27 0.98 -9.56
N GLU A 272 -8.07 2.03 -9.40
CA GLU A 272 -9.13 2.36 -10.35
C GLU A 272 -8.53 2.86 -11.68
N SER A 273 -9.19 2.56 -12.79
CA SER A 273 -8.83 3.09 -14.11
C SER A 273 -9.10 4.59 -14.21
N ASN A 274 -8.46 5.25 -15.18
CA ASN A 274 -8.65 6.68 -15.49
C ASN A 274 -8.22 7.65 -14.39
N LYS A 275 -7.39 7.21 -13.45
CA LYS A 275 -6.77 8.05 -12.43
C LYS A 275 -5.27 8.10 -12.63
N VAL A 276 -4.69 9.28 -12.42
CA VAL A 276 -3.25 9.49 -12.48
C VAL A 276 -2.76 10.27 -11.26
N THR A 277 -1.56 9.95 -10.81
CA THR A 277 -0.92 10.59 -9.67
C THR A 277 0.46 11.09 -10.06
N LEU A 278 0.71 12.38 -9.86
CA LEU A 278 2.03 13.00 -10.07
C LEU A 278 2.72 13.21 -8.73
N MET A 279 3.96 12.76 -8.62
CA MET A 279 4.77 12.95 -7.41
C MET A 279 6.24 13.22 -7.72
N SER A 280 6.97 13.55 -6.65
CA SER A 280 8.43 13.66 -6.65
C SER A 280 9.05 12.83 -5.51
N GLY A 281 10.27 12.35 -5.71
CA GLY A 281 11.00 11.56 -4.71
C GLY A 281 10.64 10.08 -4.70
N THR A 282 11.03 9.38 -3.65
CA THR A 282 10.96 7.91 -3.55
C THR A 282 10.00 7.40 -2.49
N THR A 283 9.67 8.23 -1.48
CA THR A 283 8.75 7.89 -0.40
C THR A 283 7.73 9.00 -0.20
N LEU A 284 6.52 8.60 0.19
CA LEU A 284 5.36 9.47 0.43
C LEU A 284 4.88 9.47 1.88
N GLY A 285 5.24 8.42 2.62
CA GLY A 285 4.90 8.24 4.02
C GLY A 285 5.41 6.89 4.51
N ASN A 286 4.64 6.21 5.37
CA ASN A 286 5.01 4.93 5.94
C ASN A 286 3.78 4.02 6.06
N THR A 287 3.97 2.71 5.97
CA THR A 287 2.97 1.77 6.47
C THR A 287 3.22 1.56 7.94
N VAL A 288 2.41 2.16 8.80
CA VAL A 288 2.56 2.12 10.26
C VAL A 288 1.83 0.91 10.83
N TYR A 289 2.56 0.09 11.58
CA TYR A 289 2.02 -1.06 12.30
C TYR A 289 1.97 -0.75 13.79
N GLY A 290 0.77 -0.81 14.37
CA GLY A 290 0.58 -0.83 15.82
C GLY A 290 1.02 -2.17 16.43
N VAL A 291 1.16 -2.20 17.75
CA VAL A 291 1.37 -3.45 18.51
C VAL A 291 0.01 -4.10 18.72
N THR A 292 -0.17 -5.33 18.23
CA THR A 292 -1.42 -6.07 18.43
C THR A 292 -1.57 -6.49 19.89
N PRO A 293 -2.81 -6.73 20.39
CA PRO A 293 -3.00 -7.27 21.73
C PRO A 293 -2.22 -8.56 21.98
N GLU A 294 -2.10 -9.42 20.98
CA GLU A 294 -1.36 -10.69 21.04
C GLU A 294 0.16 -10.46 21.18
N GLU A 295 0.72 -9.53 20.41
CA GLU A 295 2.12 -9.12 20.54
C GLU A 295 2.39 -8.46 21.90
N PHE A 296 1.44 -7.65 22.38
CA PHE A 296 1.55 -6.99 23.68
C PHE A 296 1.55 -8.01 24.83
N ASP A 297 0.63 -8.99 24.83
CA ASP A 297 0.61 -10.05 25.85
C ASP A 297 1.87 -10.91 25.81
N LYS A 298 2.38 -11.24 24.61
CA LYS A 298 3.64 -11.97 24.47
C LYS A 298 4.82 -11.23 25.09
N THR A 299 4.87 -9.91 24.95
CA THR A 299 6.03 -9.11 25.33
C THR A 299 5.95 -8.58 26.76
N HIS A 300 4.75 -8.23 27.23
CA HIS A 300 4.52 -7.54 28.51
C HIS A 300 3.48 -8.21 29.42
N GLY A 301 2.76 -9.23 28.92
CA GLY A 301 1.65 -9.86 29.62
C GLY A 301 1.97 -11.26 30.14
N SER A 302 1.00 -12.15 30.03
CA SER A 302 1.08 -13.51 30.57
C SER A 302 1.99 -14.42 29.75
N GLY A 303 2.16 -14.13 28.45
CA GLY A 303 2.92 -14.94 27.51
C GLY A 303 2.41 -16.37 27.36
N LYS A 304 1.17 -16.65 27.79
CA LYS A 304 0.60 -18.01 27.83
C LYS A 304 0.12 -18.50 26.46
N LEU A 305 -0.20 -17.59 25.56
CA LEU A 305 -0.65 -17.92 24.21
C LEU A 305 0.57 -18.18 23.31
N ASP A 306 0.52 -19.28 22.54
CA ASP A 306 1.54 -19.57 21.53
C ASP A 306 1.43 -18.56 20.38
N THR A 307 2.22 -17.48 20.47
CA THR A 307 2.19 -16.35 19.54
C THR A 307 3.55 -16.17 18.89
N THR A 308 3.60 -16.00 17.57
CA THR A 308 4.81 -15.67 16.82
C THR A 308 4.55 -14.50 15.86
N MET A 309 5.52 -13.58 15.80
CA MET A 309 5.44 -12.41 14.91
C MET A 309 6.05 -12.75 13.55
N VAL A 310 5.38 -12.31 12.49
CA VAL A 310 5.84 -12.39 11.11
C VAL A 310 5.89 -10.97 10.52
N GLY A 311 6.94 -10.69 9.75
CA GLY A 311 7.14 -9.39 9.14
C GLY A 311 7.29 -8.27 10.16
N THR A 312 6.68 -7.11 9.88
CA THR A 312 6.78 -5.92 10.74
C THR A 312 5.66 -5.83 11.78
N GLY A 313 4.53 -6.52 11.60
CA GLY A 313 3.41 -6.33 12.53
C GLY A 313 2.31 -7.38 12.56
N THR A 314 2.50 -8.53 11.92
CA THR A 314 1.50 -9.60 11.91
C THR A 314 1.78 -10.59 13.04
N ALA A 315 0.80 -10.81 13.92
CA ALA A 315 0.88 -11.79 14.99
C ALA A 315 0.10 -13.05 14.61
N ILE A 316 0.74 -14.21 14.69
CA ILE A 316 0.12 -15.53 14.52
C ILE A 316 -0.02 -16.16 15.89
N THR A 317 -1.24 -16.50 16.31
CA THR A 317 -1.53 -17.13 17.59
C THR A 317 -2.25 -18.45 17.39
N THR A 318 -1.74 -19.54 17.97
CA THR A 318 -2.48 -20.81 18.00
C THR A 318 -3.16 -20.99 19.37
N MET A 319 -4.39 -21.49 19.36
CA MET A 319 -5.22 -21.68 20.55
C MET A 319 -5.85 -23.07 20.51
N VAL A 320 -5.53 -23.90 21.51
CA VAL A 320 -6.18 -25.20 21.70
C VAL A 320 -7.46 -24.97 22.50
N LYS A 321 -8.60 -25.38 21.94
CA LYS A 321 -9.89 -25.34 22.64
C LYS A 321 -10.12 -26.62 23.42
N ALA A 322 -10.78 -26.49 24.57
CA ALA A 322 -11.12 -27.62 25.43
C ALA A 322 -12.39 -28.34 24.97
N ASP A 323 -13.36 -27.60 24.42
CA ASP A 323 -14.62 -28.12 23.90
C ASP A 323 -15.26 -27.10 22.92
N PRO A 324 -15.51 -27.47 21.63
CA PRO A 324 -15.02 -28.67 20.96
C PRO A 324 -13.48 -28.73 20.94
N VAL A 325 -12.89 -29.91 20.78
CA VAL A 325 -11.43 -30.11 20.92
C VAL A 325 -10.69 -29.78 19.62
N THR A 326 -10.78 -28.51 19.21
CA THR A 326 -10.17 -27.97 17.99
C THR A 326 -8.89 -27.18 18.28
N VAL A 327 -8.13 -26.90 17.21
CA VAL A 327 -7.02 -25.96 17.26
C VAL A 327 -7.32 -24.83 16.30
N ASP A 328 -7.38 -23.62 16.83
CA ASP A 328 -7.64 -22.41 16.05
C ASP A 328 -6.33 -21.67 15.83
N THR A 329 -6.09 -21.24 14.60
CA THR A 329 -5.01 -20.33 14.23
C THR A 329 -5.62 -18.97 13.98
N LYS A 330 -5.26 -18.00 14.82
CA LYS A 330 -5.66 -16.60 14.70
C LYS A 330 -4.49 -15.79 14.14
N VAL A 331 -4.78 -14.91 13.18
CA VAL A 331 -3.83 -13.92 12.68
C VAL A 331 -4.39 -12.54 13.03
N SER A 332 -3.55 -11.66 13.53
CA SER A 332 -3.93 -10.28 13.84
C SER A 332 -2.89 -9.27 13.36
N VAL A 333 -3.37 -8.09 12.96
CA VAL A 333 -2.52 -6.99 12.47
C VAL A 333 -3.20 -5.64 12.73
N MET A 334 -2.39 -4.60 12.96
CA MET A 334 -2.86 -3.21 13.13
C MET A 334 -2.15 -2.28 12.14
N PRO A 335 -2.51 -2.26 10.84
CA PRO A 335 -1.87 -1.43 9.84
C PRO A 335 -2.64 -0.14 9.59
N ILE A 336 -1.92 0.96 9.36
CA ILE A 336 -2.45 2.18 8.77
C ILE A 336 -1.37 2.82 7.92
N VAL A 337 -1.72 3.42 6.79
CA VAL A 337 -0.76 4.14 5.96
C VAL A 337 -0.68 5.58 6.42
N SER A 338 0.51 6.15 6.59
CA SER A 338 0.70 7.58 6.78
C SER A 338 0.97 8.24 5.43
N PHE A 339 0.56 9.50 5.27
CA PHE A 339 0.81 10.27 4.06
C PHE A 339 1.46 11.62 4.38
N ASP A 340 2.73 11.56 4.79
CA ASP A 340 3.49 12.69 5.31
C ASP A 340 3.74 13.79 4.25
N ARG A 341 3.70 13.42 2.96
CA ARG A 341 3.92 14.31 1.81
C ARG A 341 2.64 14.55 0.98
N ALA A 342 1.48 14.52 1.64
CA ALA A 342 0.18 14.74 0.99
C ALA A 342 0.09 16.04 0.18
N ASP A 343 0.75 17.11 0.63
CA ASP A 343 0.79 18.40 -0.09
C ASP A 343 1.76 18.42 -1.29
N GLU A 344 2.52 17.35 -1.53
CA GLU A 344 3.54 17.31 -2.58
C GLU A 344 3.14 16.41 -3.76
N VAL A 345 1.86 16.03 -3.81
CA VAL A 345 1.30 15.08 -4.77
C VAL A 345 0.10 15.70 -5.46
N PHE A 346 -0.03 15.48 -6.76
CA PHE A 346 -1.16 15.96 -7.55
C PHE A 346 -1.96 14.78 -8.08
N PHE A 347 -3.28 14.82 -7.93
CA PHE A 347 -4.20 13.77 -8.34
C PHE A 347 -5.10 14.25 -9.47
N ALA A 348 -5.28 13.43 -10.50
CA ALA A 348 -6.21 13.76 -11.58
C ALA A 348 -7.05 12.55 -12.00
N THR A 349 -8.34 12.76 -12.18
CA THR A 349 -9.21 11.85 -12.94
C THR A 349 -9.23 12.32 -14.39
N VAL A 350 -8.74 11.48 -15.30
CA VAL A 350 -8.42 11.86 -16.68
C VAL A 350 -9.34 11.25 -17.73
N GLY A 351 -10.16 10.26 -17.39
CA GLY A 351 -10.99 9.52 -18.36
C GLY A 351 -12.48 9.83 -18.30
#